data_AF-A0A376L3I6-F1
#
_entry.id   AF-A0A376L3I6-F1
#
_cell.length_a   1.000
_cell.length_b   1.000
_cell.length_c   1.000
_cell.angle_alpha   90.00
_cell.angle_beta   90.00
_cell.angle_gamma   90.00
#
_symmetry.space_group_name_H-M   'P 1'
#
loop_
_entity.id
_entity.type
_entity.pdbx_description
1 polymer ?
#
loop_
_entity_poly.entity_id
_entity_poly.type
_entity_poly.pdbx_seq_one_letter_code
_entity_poly.pdbx_strand_id
1 'polypeptide(L)'
;MNDRDFMRYSRQILLDDIALDGQQKLLDSQVLIIGLGGLGTPAALYLAGAGVGTLVLADDDDVHLSNLQRQILFTTEDIDRPKSQVSQQRLTQLNPDIQLTALQQRLTGEALKDAVARADVVLDCTDNMATRQEINAACVALNTPLITASAVGFGGQLMVLTPPWEQGCYRCLWPDNQEPETQLPHGGRGWPGGRGYGHFAGTGSH
;
A
#
# COMPACT_ATOMS: atom_id res chain seq x y z
N MET A 1 21.64 15.73 8.10
CA MET A 1 20.57 16.73 7.88
C MET A 1 21.17 18.10 7.54
N ASN A 2 20.67 18.78 6.52
CA ASN A 2 21.06 20.16 6.15
C ASN A 2 19.98 21.19 6.59
N ASP A 3 20.22 22.50 6.40
CA ASP A 3 19.28 23.56 6.80
C ASP A 3 17.91 23.47 6.11
N ARG A 4 17.88 23.01 4.84
CA ARG A 4 16.64 22.81 4.08
C ARG A 4 15.82 21.66 4.67
N ASP A 5 16.47 20.56 5.05
CA ASP A 5 15.83 19.43 5.73
C ASP A 5 15.24 19.88 7.08
N PHE A 6 15.98 20.66 7.86
CA PHE A 6 15.50 21.19 9.14
C PHE A 6 14.22 22.01 8.96
N MET A 7 14.17 22.89 7.95
CA MET A 7 12.97 23.67 7.65
C MET A 7 11.79 22.80 7.21
N ARG A 8 12.03 21.82 6.33
CA ARG A 8 11.01 20.88 5.84
C ARG A 8 10.40 20.06 6.97
N TYR A 9 11.23 19.50 7.83
CA TYR A 9 10.82 18.60 8.92
C TYR A 9 10.61 19.32 10.26
N SER A 10 10.67 20.66 10.28
CA SER A 10 10.56 21.47 11.49
C SER A 10 9.35 21.11 12.36
N ARG A 11 8.19 20.82 11.74
CA ARG A 11 6.96 20.48 12.47
C ARG A 11 7.04 19.18 13.25
N GLN A 12 7.78 18.18 12.75
CA GLN A 12 7.97 16.90 13.43
C GLN A 12 9.20 16.90 14.33
N ILE A 13 10.26 17.65 13.98
CA ILE A 13 11.43 17.85 14.85
C ILE A 13 11.04 18.56 16.17
N LEU A 14 9.99 19.40 16.16
CA LEU A 14 9.49 20.06 17.38
C LEU A 14 8.76 19.12 18.35
N LEU A 15 8.50 17.86 17.97
CA LEU A 15 7.89 16.87 18.85
C LEU A 15 8.99 16.16 19.64
N ASP A 16 8.93 16.18 20.97
CA ASP A 16 9.98 15.63 21.84
C ASP A 16 10.28 14.14 21.58
N ASP A 17 9.27 13.35 21.20
CA ASP A 17 9.43 11.92 20.87
C ASP A 17 10.15 11.66 19.53
N ILE A 18 10.27 12.68 18.68
CA ILE A 18 10.98 12.61 17.41
C ILE A 18 12.29 13.39 17.50
N ALA A 19 12.22 14.68 17.82
CA ALA A 19 13.36 15.57 17.91
C ALA A 19 14.29 15.47 16.67
N LEU A 20 15.56 15.83 16.84
CA LEU A 20 16.56 15.72 15.78
C LEU A 20 16.99 14.27 15.53
N ASP A 21 17.08 13.46 16.58
CA ASP A 21 17.58 12.09 16.52
C ASP A 21 16.57 11.13 15.87
N GLY A 22 15.29 11.25 16.18
CA GLY A 22 14.21 10.53 15.51
C GLY A 22 14.07 10.94 14.05
N GLN A 23 14.24 12.23 13.72
CA GLN A 23 14.29 12.64 12.31
C GLN A 23 15.46 12.02 11.56
N GLN A 24 16.65 12.01 12.17
CA GLN A 24 17.82 11.40 11.55
C GLN A 24 17.62 9.89 11.37
N LYS A 25 17.00 9.20 12.36
CA LYS A 25 16.60 7.79 12.20
C LYS A 25 15.67 7.56 11.02
N LEU A 26 14.66 8.42 10.83
CA LEU A 26 13.77 8.33 9.65
C LEU A 26 14.56 8.48 8.35
N LEU A 27 15.45 9.48 8.27
CA LEU A 27 16.31 9.72 7.10
C LEU A 27 17.30 8.58 6.83
N ASP A 28 17.68 7.82 7.85
CA ASP A 28 18.57 6.67 7.71
C ASP A 28 17.81 5.35 7.45
N SER A 29 16.47 5.37 7.55
CA SER A 29 15.62 4.17 7.42
C SER A 29 15.24 3.88 5.97
N GLN A 30 15.04 2.60 5.68
CA GLN A 30 14.48 2.08 4.44
C GLN A 30 13.15 1.35 4.69
N VAL A 31 12.09 1.77 3.99
CA VAL A 31 10.78 1.13 4.04
C VAL A 31 10.43 0.51 2.68
N LEU A 32 10.01 -0.74 2.69
CA LEU A 32 9.45 -1.45 1.53
C LEU A 32 7.92 -1.40 1.58
N ILE A 33 7.29 -0.86 0.54
CA ILE A 33 5.83 -0.82 0.39
C ILE A 33 5.44 -1.75 -0.77
N ILE A 34 4.66 -2.78 -0.48
CA ILE A 34 4.20 -3.77 -1.46
C ILE A 34 2.72 -3.55 -1.73
N GLY A 35 2.40 -3.13 -2.95
CA GLY A 35 1.07 -2.67 -3.37
C GLY A 35 0.90 -1.16 -3.21
N LEU A 36 0.62 -0.47 -4.31
CA LEU A 36 0.42 0.98 -4.41
C LEU A 36 -1.04 1.28 -4.76
N GLY A 37 -1.93 0.58 -4.07
CA GLY A 37 -3.38 0.75 -4.16
C GLY A 37 -3.93 1.75 -3.16
N GLY A 38 -5.17 1.52 -2.70
CA GLY A 38 -5.85 2.41 -1.76
C GLY A 38 -5.20 2.49 -0.36
N LEU A 39 -4.37 1.50 -0.02
CA LEU A 39 -3.59 1.48 1.24
C LEU A 39 -2.19 2.05 1.03
N GLY A 40 -1.49 1.59 -0.01
CA GLY A 40 -0.10 1.99 -0.26
C GLY A 40 0.06 3.44 -0.68
N THR A 41 -0.90 4.00 -1.44
CA THR A 41 -0.81 5.41 -1.88
C THR A 41 -0.80 6.42 -0.73
N PRO A 42 -1.73 6.40 0.26
CA PRO A 42 -1.62 7.29 1.41
C PRO A 42 -0.41 6.96 2.28
N ALA A 43 -0.07 5.67 2.47
CA ALA A 43 1.11 5.30 3.25
C ALA A 43 2.40 5.90 2.69
N ALA A 44 2.63 5.75 1.38
CA ALA A 44 3.81 6.30 0.71
C ALA A 44 3.86 7.83 0.76
N LEU A 45 2.71 8.50 0.58
CA LEU A 45 2.61 9.97 0.69
C LEU A 45 3.09 10.48 2.05
N TYR A 46 2.60 9.87 3.14
CA TYR A 46 2.96 10.30 4.49
C TYR A 46 4.39 9.95 4.85
N LEU A 47 4.89 8.76 4.48
CA LEU A 47 6.27 8.37 4.75
C LEU A 47 7.27 9.24 3.97
N ALA A 48 6.95 9.59 2.72
CA ALA A 48 7.77 10.50 1.93
C ALA A 48 7.79 11.91 2.54
N GLY A 49 6.62 12.42 2.95
CA GLY A 49 6.50 13.71 3.63
C GLY A 49 7.23 13.76 4.98
N ALA A 50 7.24 12.65 5.72
CA ALA A 50 7.94 12.50 6.99
C ALA A 50 9.46 12.39 6.85
N GLY A 51 9.98 12.20 5.64
CA GLY A 51 11.41 12.09 5.40
C GLY A 51 11.98 10.72 5.73
N VAL A 52 11.25 9.64 5.46
CA VAL A 52 11.88 8.31 5.40
C VAL A 52 12.92 8.31 4.28
N GLY A 53 14.16 7.96 4.62
CA GLY A 53 15.32 8.08 3.74
C GLY A 53 15.20 7.38 2.41
N THR A 54 14.75 6.13 2.45
CA THR A 54 14.52 5.32 1.25
C THR A 54 13.14 4.68 1.27
N LEU A 55 12.35 4.91 0.21
CA LEU A 55 11.13 4.15 -0.05
C LEU A 55 11.29 3.26 -1.29
N VAL A 56 11.05 1.97 -1.12
CA VAL A 56 10.97 0.99 -2.21
C VAL A 56 9.49 0.72 -2.48
N LEU A 57 9.05 1.01 -3.70
CA LEU A 57 7.65 1.04 -4.11
C LEU A 57 7.41 -0.09 -5.12
N ALA A 58 6.83 -1.20 -4.68
CA ALA A 58 6.61 -2.38 -5.51
C ALA A 58 5.14 -2.52 -5.90
N ASP A 59 4.88 -2.49 -7.21
CA ASP A 59 3.55 -2.71 -7.80
C ASP A 59 3.72 -3.07 -9.28
N ASP A 60 3.03 -4.10 -9.76
CA ASP A 60 3.05 -4.58 -11.14
C ASP A 60 1.89 -4.10 -12.01
N ASP A 61 0.98 -3.32 -11.44
CA ASP A 61 -0.25 -2.91 -12.10
C ASP A 61 -0.16 -1.48 -12.67
N ASP A 62 -1.02 -1.19 -13.64
CA ASP A 62 -1.17 0.14 -14.21
C ASP A 62 -2.29 0.91 -13.50
N VAL A 63 -2.28 2.23 -13.63
CA VAL A 63 -3.36 3.08 -13.10
C VAL A 63 -4.61 2.90 -13.96
N HIS A 64 -5.75 2.61 -13.32
CA HIS A 64 -7.05 2.52 -13.99
C HIS A 64 -8.04 3.57 -13.48
N LEU A 65 -9.01 3.96 -14.31
CA LEU A 65 -10.06 4.92 -13.92
C LEU A 65 -10.79 4.53 -12.62
N SER A 66 -11.10 3.24 -12.46
CA SER A 66 -11.78 2.69 -11.26
C SER A 66 -10.96 2.79 -9.97
N ASN A 67 -9.67 3.09 -10.08
CA ASN A 67 -8.76 3.23 -8.96
C ASN A 67 -8.86 4.62 -8.32
N LEU A 68 -9.14 5.65 -9.12
CA LEU A 68 -9.02 7.06 -8.70
C LEU A 68 -9.96 7.46 -7.55
N GLN A 69 -11.02 6.71 -7.31
CA GLN A 69 -11.93 6.96 -6.18
C GLN A 69 -11.28 6.73 -4.80
N ARG A 70 -10.17 5.98 -4.73
CA ARG A 70 -9.46 5.66 -3.47
C ARG A 70 -7.94 5.73 -3.53
N GLN A 71 -7.35 5.77 -4.74
CA GLN A 71 -5.90 5.81 -4.93
C GLN A 71 -5.45 7.24 -5.18
N ILE A 72 -5.40 8.01 -4.10
CA ILE A 72 -5.31 9.48 -4.11
C ILE A 72 -3.98 10.06 -4.63
N LEU A 73 -2.97 9.20 -4.84
CA LEU A 73 -1.69 9.61 -5.42
C LEU A 73 -1.79 9.80 -6.94
N PHE A 74 -2.78 9.19 -7.58
CA PHE A 74 -2.92 9.16 -9.04
C PHE A 74 -3.95 10.16 -9.53
N THR A 75 -3.79 10.59 -10.77
CA THR A 75 -4.71 11.48 -11.48
C THR A 75 -5.28 10.81 -12.72
N THR A 76 -6.30 11.41 -13.34
CA THR A 76 -6.84 10.94 -14.63
C THR A 76 -5.80 10.94 -15.74
N GLU A 77 -4.80 11.81 -15.67
CA GLU A 77 -3.67 11.88 -16.61
C GLU A 77 -2.79 10.62 -16.57
N ASP A 78 -2.85 9.90 -15.45
CA ASP A 78 -1.94 8.80 -15.16
C ASP A 78 -2.47 7.44 -15.64
N ILE A 79 -3.69 7.38 -16.19
CA ILE A 79 -4.32 6.15 -16.66
C ILE A 79 -3.42 5.43 -17.68
N ASP A 80 -3.37 4.10 -17.57
CA ASP A 80 -2.55 3.18 -18.37
C ASP A 80 -1.03 3.36 -18.17
N ARG A 81 -0.60 4.09 -17.14
CA ARG A 81 0.81 4.18 -16.74
C ARG A 81 1.09 3.29 -15.52
N PRO A 82 2.31 2.76 -15.38
CA PRO A 82 2.66 1.90 -14.26
C PRO A 82 2.57 2.61 -12.91
N LYS A 83 1.86 2.02 -11.95
CA LYS A 83 1.64 2.62 -10.62
C LYS A 83 2.93 2.94 -9.90
N SER A 84 3.91 2.03 -9.93
CA SER A 84 5.20 2.21 -9.27
C SER A 84 5.98 3.41 -9.84
N GLN A 85 5.96 3.59 -11.16
CA GLN A 85 6.62 4.71 -11.83
C GLN A 85 5.91 6.04 -11.55
N VAL A 86 4.57 6.08 -11.67
CA VAL A 86 3.79 7.30 -11.37
C VAL A 86 3.96 7.68 -9.89
N SER A 87 3.93 6.69 -9.00
CA SER A 87 4.13 6.92 -7.56
C SER A 87 5.49 7.54 -7.28
N GLN A 88 6.57 6.97 -7.83
CA GLN A 88 7.91 7.54 -7.70
C GLN A 88 7.94 8.99 -8.22
N GLN A 89 7.41 9.25 -9.41
CA GLN A 89 7.37 10.60 -9.99
C GLN A 89 6.67 11.60 -9.06
N ARG A 90 5.48 11.29 -8.56
CA ARG A 90 4.68 12.18 -7.71
C ARG A 90 5.30 12.37 -6.32
N LEU A 91 5.87 11.32 -5.75
CA LEU A 91 6.55 11.39 -4.45
C LEU A 91 7.87 12.19 -4.55
N THR A 92 8.60 12.11 -5.66
CA THR A 92 9.77 12.97 -5.91
C THR A 92 9.38 14.44 -5.96
N GLN A 93 8.21 14.77 -6.53
CA GLN A 93 7.70 16.15 -6.53
C GLN A 93 7.38 16.65 -5.11
N LEU A 94 6.89 15.76 -4.24
CA LEU A 94 6.61 16.07 -2.84
C LEU A 94 7.89 16.27 -2.02
N ASN A 95 8.81 15.31 -2.11
CA ASN A 95 10.06 15.32 -1.37
C ASN A 95 11.21 14.79 -2.27
N PRO A 96 11.94 15.68 -2.94
CA PRO A 96 13.06 15.29 -3.81
C PRO A 96 14.34 14.96 -3.04
N ASP A 97 14.34 15.14 -1.72
CA ASP A 97 15.53 15.02 -0.87
C ASP A 97 15.69 13.59 -0.30
N ILE A 98 14.78 12.67 -0.63
CA ILE A 98 14.81 11.23 -0.26
C ILE A 98 15.00 10.32 -1.48
N GLN A 99 15.44 9.09 -1.24
CA GLN A 99 15.59 8.08 -2.28
C GLN A 99 14.27 7.34 -2.51
N LEU A 100 13.84 7.27 -3.78
CA LEU A 100 12.64 6.54 -4.19
C LEU A 100 13.00 5.52 -5.25
N THR A 101 12.66 4.25 -5.02
CA THR A 101 12.93 3.15 -5.95
C THR A 101 11.62 2.51 -6.39
N ALA A 102 11.29 2.63 -7.67
CA ALA A 102 10.13 1.95 -8.26
C ALA A 102 10.50 0.54 -8.73
N LEU A 103 9.74 -0.46 -8.29
CA LEU A 103 9.82 -1.84 -8.76
C LEU A 103 8.53 -2.18 -9.50
N GLN A 104 8.57 -2.11 -10.83
CA GLN A 104 7.44 -2.49 -11.69
C GLN A 104 7.41 -4.01 -11.89
N GLN A 105 7.19 -4.74 -10.81
CA GLN A 105 7.12 -6.20 -10.80
C GLN A 105 6.38 -6.69 -9.56
N ARG A 106 5.80 -7.89 -9.68
CA ARG A 106 5.28 -8.61 -8.53
C ARG A 106 6.44 -9.20 -7.77
N LEU A 107 6.62 -8.78 -6.52
CA LEU A 107 7.66 -9.36 -5.66
C LEU A 107 7.25 -10.76 -5.23
N THR A 108 8.06 -11.74 -5.61
CA THR A 108 7.93 -13.16 -5.24
C THR A 108 9.31 -13.81 -5.15
N GLY A 109 9.41 -14.93 -4.44
CA GLY A 109 10.62 -15.75 -4.38
C GLY A 109 11.83 -14.97 -3.87
N GLU A 110 12.97 -15.12 -4.55
CA GLU A 110 14.23 -14.47 -4.13
C GLU A 110 14.17 -12.94 -4.25
N ALA A 111 13.46 -12.40 -5.25
CA ALA A 111 13.32 -10.95 -5.38
C ALA A 111 12.58 -10.33 -4.19
N LEU A 112 11.56 -11.02 -3.66
CA LEU A 112 10.87 -10.60 -2.44
C LEU A 112 11.81 -10.67 -1.23
N LYS A 113 12.53 -11.79 -1.05
CA LYS A 113 13.46 -11.96 0.07
C LYS A 113 14.54 -10.90 0.07
N ASP A 114 15.14 -10.60 -1.08
CA ASP A 114 16.18 -9.58 -1.22
C ASP A 114 15.67 -8.19 -0.87
N ALA A 115 14.43 -7.87 -1.26
CA ALA A 115 13.80 -6.60 -0.92
C ALA A 115 13.49 -6.49 0.58
N VAL A 116 12.94 -7.55 1.18
CA VAL A 116 12.62 -7.62 2.62
C VAL A 116 13.89 -7.56 3.47
N ALA A 117 14.97 -8.23 3.07
CA ALA A 117 16.23 -8.28 3.82
C ALA A 117 16.91 -6.90 3.96
N ARG A 118 16.60 -5.96 3.06
CA ARG A 118 17.18 -4.60 3.06
C ARG A 118 16.30 -3.58 3.76
N ALA A 119 15.03 -3.90 3.98
CA ALA A 119 14.08 -2.99 4.60
C ALA A 119 14.19 -3.08 6.13
N ASP A 120 14.10 -1.93 6.79
CA ASP A 120 13.95 -1.89 8.25
C ASP A 120 12.52 -2.23 8.65
N VAL A 121 11.55 -1.88 7.79
CA VAL A 121 10.12 -2.20 7.97
C VAL A 121 9.49 -2.48 6.60
N VAL A 122 8.62 -3.50 6.55
CA VAL A 122 7.80 -3.82 5.37
C VAL A 122 6.35 -3.43 5.62
N LEU A 123 5.73 -2.77 4.66
CA LEU A 123 4.30 -2.50 4.61
C LEU A 123 3.63 -3.40 3.56
N ASP A 124 2.77 -4.30 4.01
CA ASP A 124 1.86 -5.06 3.15
C ASP A 124 0.58 -4.25 2.92
N CYS A 125 0.49 -3.70 1.72
CA CYS A 125 -0.62 -2.91 1.20
C CYS A 125 -1.32 -3.64 0.03
N THR A 126 -1.10 -4.95 -0.10
CA THR A 126 -1.71 -5.79 -1.14
C THR A 126 -3.15 -6.13 -0.78
N ASP A 127 -3.95 -6.60 -1.73
CA ASP A 127 -5.33 -7.06 -1.50
C ASP A 127 -5.49 -8.58 -1.65
N ASN A 128 -4.37 -9.32 -1.81
CA ASN A 128 -4.38 -10.75 -2.10
C ASN A 128 -3.78 -11.58 -0.96
N MET A 129 -4.60 -12.47 -0.39
CA MET A 129 -4.22 -13.34 0.74
C MET A 129 -2.94 -14.15 0.51
N ALA A 130 -2.77 -14.76 -0.68
CA ALA A 130 -1.57 -15.56 -0.98
C ALA A 130 -0.30 -14.70 -0.95
N THR A 131 -0.39 -13.46 -1.42
CA THR A 131 0.73 -12.52 -1.38
C THR A 131 1.04 -12.09 0.06
N ARG A 132 0.00 -11.86 0.90
CA ARG A 132 0.20 -11.59 2.33
C ARG A 132 0.92 -12.72 3.05
N GLN A 133 0.59 -13.96 2.75
CA GLN A 133 1.26 -15.13 3.32
C GLN A 133 2.73 -15.21 2.90
N GLU A 134 3.03 -14.95 1.62
CA GLU A 134 4.41 -14.94 1.10
C GLU A 134 5.25 -13.83 1.75
N ILE A 135 4.69 -12.61 1.86
CA ILE A 135 5.31 -11.47 2.55
C ILE A 135 5.57 -11.80 4.02
N ASN A 136 4.57 -12.32 4.73
CA ASN A 136 4.70 -12.74 6.11
C ASN A 136 5.82 -13.78 6.28
N ALA A 137 5.85 -14.82 5.44
CA ALA A 137 6.88 -15.84 5.50
C ALA A 137 8.28 -15.26 5.29
N ALA A 138 8.46 -14.34 4.33
CA ALA A 138 9.73 -13.66 4.10
C ALA A 138 10.15 -12.79 5.30
N CYS A 139 9.23 -12.00 5.85
CA CYS A 139 9.49 -11.12 7.00
C CYS A 139 9.89 -11.92 8.25
N VAL A 140 9.17 -13.01 8.54
CA VAL A 140 9.51 -13.91 9.65
C VAL A 140 10.88 -14.55 9.46
N ALA A 141 11.18 -15.06 8.26
CA ALA A 141 12.45 -15.70 7.96
C ALA A 141 13.66 -14.74 8.10
N LEU A 142 13.47 -13.46 7.78
CA LEU A 142 14.51 -12.45 7.76
C LEU A 142 14.54 -11.56 9.01
N ASN A 143 13.63 -11.78 9.96
CA ASN A 143 13.46 -10.95 11.16
C ASN A 143 13.22 -9.46 10.84
N THR A 144 12.45 -9.17 9.78
CA THR A 144 12.07 -7.81 9.40
C THR A 144 10.65 -7.52 9.88
N PRO A 145 10.39 -6.46 10.67
CA PRO A 145 9.05 -6.02 11.03
C PRO A 145 8.08 -5.89 9.85
N LEU A 146 6.84 -6.33 10.04
CA LEU A 146 5.76 -6.27 9.06
C LEU A 146 4.56 -5.49 9.62
N ILE A 147 4.12 -4.48 8.87
CA ILE A 147 2.85 -3.80 9.08
C ILE A 147 1.92 -4.22 7.95
N THR A 148 0.83 -4.89 8.27
CA THR A 148 -0.13 -5.40 7.29
C THR A 148 -1.52 -4.80 7.53
N ALA A 149 -2.19 -4.39 6.47
CA ALA A 149 -3.52 -3.82 6.55
C ALA A 149 -4.42 -4.30 5.42
N SER A 150 -5.72 -4.41 5.66
CA SER A 150 -6.74 -4.78 4.67
C SER A 150 -7.98 -3.91 4.85
N ALA A 151 -8.76 -3.74 3.78
CA ALA A 151 -10.04 -3.03 3.85
C ALA A 151 -11.03 -3.62 2.84
N VAL A 152 -12.28 -3.82 3.28
CA VAL A 152 -13.39 -4.28 2.43
C VAL A 152 -14.70 -3.63 2.88
N GLY A 153 -15.40 -2.98 1.94
CA GLY A 153 -16.62 -2.23 2.25
C GLY A 153 -16.36 -1.14 3.30
N PHE A 154 -16.97 -1.28 4.47
CA PHE A 154 -16.84 -0.37 5.61
C PHE A 154 -15.91 -0.89 6.71
N GLY A 155 -15.29 -2.06 6.51
CA GLY A 155 -14.37 -2.67 7.47
C GLY A 155 -12.92 -2.47 7.07
N GLY A 156 -12.07 -2.22 8.06
CA GLY A 156 -10.62 -2.19 7.92
C GLY A 156 -9.95 -2.98 9.03
N GLN A 157 -8.80 -3.58 8.74
CA GLN A 157 -7.97 -4.30 9.69
C GLN A 157 -6.53 -3.83 9.54
N LEU A 158 -5.80 -3.76 10.66
CA LEU A 158 -4.38 -3.40 10.70
C LEU A 158 -3.69 -4.19 11.80
N MET A 159 -2.51 -4.72 11.51
CA MET A 159 -1.67 -5.45 12.45
C MET A 159 -0.22 -5.02 12.30
N VAL A 160 0.47 -4.96 13.44
CA VAL A 160 1.92 -4.73 13.52
C VAL A 160 2.54 -6.00 14.08
N LEU A 161 3.38 -6.64 13.27
CA LEU A 161 4.05 -7.89 13.58
C LEU A 161 5.55 -7.62 13.66
N THR A 162 6.13 -7.81 14.84
CA THR A 162 7.54 -7.45 15.10
C THR A 162 8.32 -8.65 15.62
N PRO A 163 9.61 -8.80 15.27
CA PRO A 163 10.52 -9.68 16.00
C PRO A 163 10.57 -9.31 17.49
N PRO A 164 10.69 -10.27 18.42
CA PRO A 164 10.89 -11.70 18.22
C PRO A 164 9.60 -12.53 18.05
N TRP A 165 8.52 -11.93 17.51
CA TRP A 165 7.27 -12.60 17.15
C TRP A 165 6.49 -13.17 18.33
N GLU A 166 6.52 -12.46 19.47
CA GLU A 166 5.95 -12.94 20.74
C GLU A 166 4.45 -13.22 20.66
N GLN A 167 3.70 -12.44 19.87
CA GLN A 167 2.26 -12.61 19.66
C GLN A 167 1.94 -13.47 18.41
N GLY A 168 2.96 -14.10 17.81
CA GLY A 168 2.85 -14.86 16.58
C GLY A 168 3.02 -14.01 15.31
N CYS A 169 2.65 -14.59 14.17
CA CYS A 169 2.73 -13.97 12.85
C CYS A 169 1.37 -14.03 12.13
N TYR A 170 1.27 -13.49 10.92
CA TYR A 170 0.02 -13.50 10.16
C TYR A 170 -0.53 -14.93 9.98
N ARG A 171 0.34 -15.89 9.63
CA ARG A 171 -0.04 -17.31 9.50
C ARG A 171 -0.55 -17.94 10.80
N CYS A 172 -0.13 -17.44 11.96
CA CYS A 172 -0.62 -17.95 13.26
C CYS A 172 -2.11 -17.63 13.46
N LEU A 173 -2.58 -16.49 12.94
CA LEU A 173 -3.97 -16.07 13.08
C LEU A 173 -4.83 -16.46 11.85
N TRP A 174 -4.23 -16.55 10.66
CA TRP A 174 -4.87 -17.09 9.43
C TRP A 174 -4.00 -18.21 8.83
N PRO A 175 -4.20 -19.48 9.23
CA PRO A 175 -3.47 -20.59 8.65
C PRO A 175 -3.95 -20.94 7.22
N ASP A 176 -3.09 -21.54 6.39
CA ASP A 176 -3.34 -21.79 4.95
C ASP A 176 -4.58 -22.63 4.63
N ASN A 177 -5.17 -23.32 5.62
CA ASN A 177 -6.36 -24.14 5.47
C ASN A 177 -7.68 -23.37 5.66
N GLN A 178 -7.63 -22.06 5.86
CA GLN A 178 -8.80 -21.20 6.01
C GLN A 178 -8.65 -19.99 5.08
N GLU A 179 -9.28 -20.03 3.90
CA GLU A 179 -9.67 -18.76 3.30
C GLU A 179 -10.68 -18.10 4.26
N PRO A 180 -10.49 -16.83 4.65
CA PRO A 180 -11.50 -16.15 5.43
C PRO A 180 -12.79 -16.21 4.64
N GLU A 181 -13.79 -16.92 5.19
CA GLU A 181 -15.14 -16.93 4.63
C GLU A 181 -15.50 -15.49 4.33
N THR A 182 -15.70 -15.17 3.05
CA THR A 182 -16.33 -13.91 2.66
C THR A 182 -17.65 -13.87 3.39
N GLN A 183 -17.70 -13.15 4.51
CA GLN A 183 -18.92 -12.89 5.25
C GLN A 183 -19.79 -11.96 4.40
N LEU A 184 -20.49 -12.55 3.45
CA LEU A 184 -21.79 -12.08 3.00
C LEU A 184 -22.84 -13.07 3.48
N PRO A 185 -23.27 -13.05 4.75
CA PRO A 185 -24.54 -13.66 5.11
C PRO A 185 -25.66 -12.66 4.83
N HIS A 186 -26.75 -13.21 4.26
CA HIS A 186 -28.01 -12.60 3.83
C HIS A 186 -27.97 -12.08 2.38
N GLY A 187 -28.30 -12.90 1.38
CA GLY A 187 -29.45 -13.80 1.32
C GLY A 187 -30.48 -13.20 0.38
N GLY A 188 -30.87 -13.96 -0.63
CA GLY A 188 -31.83 -13.58 -1.64
C GLY A 188 -33.08 -12.92 -1.05
N ARG A 189 -33.34 -11.69 -1.47
CA ARG A 189 -34.69 -11.22 -1.75
C ARG A 189 -34.70 -10.82 -3.21
N GLY A 190 -35.49 -11.55 -4.00
CA GLY A 190 -35.67 -11.29 -5.41
C GLY A 190 -36.05 -9.84 -5.63
N TRP A 191 -35.41 -9.24 -6.63
CA TRP A 191 -35.79 -7.95 -7.20
C TRP A 191 -37.16 -8.07 -7.88
N PRO A 192 -38.26 -7.50 -7.34
CA PRO A 192 -39.54 -7.49 -8.03
C PRO A 192 -39.65 -6.13 -8.73
N GLY A 193 -39.20 -6.03 -9.97
CA GLY A 193 -39.46 -4.81 -10.76
C GLY A 193 -38.43 -4.52 -11.83
N GLY A 194 -38.56 -5.15 -12.99
CA GLY A 194 -37.74 -4.76 -14.13
C GLY A 194 -37.91 -5.64 -15.35
N ARG A 195 -39.15 -6.00 -15.68
CA ARG A 195 -39.45 -6.50 -17.04
C ARG A 195 -39.57 -5.30 -17.97
N GLY A 196 -38.76 -5.32 -19.02
CA GLY A 196 -38.99 -4.57 -20.26
C GLY A 196 -38.38 -3.17 -20.24
N TYR A 197 -37.38 -2.95 -21.09
CA TYR A 197 -37.54 -2.15 -22.31
C TYR A 197 -36.28 -2.37 -23.17
N GLY A 198 -36.35 -3.37 -24.03
CA GLY A 198 -35.58 -3.40 -25.28
C GLY A 198 -36.36 -2.65 -26.35
N HIS A 199 -35.63 -1.99 -27.25
CA HIS A 199 -36.06 -1.28 -28.45
C HIS A 199 -36.64 0.13 -28.27
N PHE A 200 -35.79 1.12 -28.57
CA PHE A 200 -36.19 2.29 -29.34
C PHE A 200 -35.41 2.29 -30.66
N ALA A 201 -36.06 1.83 -31.73
CA ALA A 201 -35.74 2.21 -33.10
C ALA A 201 -36.59 3.44 -33.42
N GLY A 202 -35.95 4.54 -33.80
CA GLY A 202 -36.62 5.76 -34.20
C GLY A 202 -37.06 5.71 -35.65
N THR A 203 -38.35 5.96 -35.89
CA THR A 203 -38.86 6.58 -37.13
C THR A 203 -40.08 7.40 -36.75
N GLY A 204 -39.94 8.72 -36.75
CA GLY A 204 -41.05 9.67 -36.61
C GLY A 204 -41.32 10.34 -37.95
N SER A 205 -42.55 10.18 -38.44
CA SER A 205 -43.15 10.97 -39.50
C SER A 205 -44.57 11.33 -39.07
N HIS A 206 -44.76 12.58 -38.67
CA HIS A 206 -45.87 13.49 -39.00
C HIS A 206 -45.72 14.80 -38.21
#